data_AF-A0A401PDQ4-F1
#
_entry.id   AF-A0A401PDQ4-F1
#
_cell.length_a   1.000
_cell.length_b   1.000
_cell.length_c   1.000
_cell.angle_alpha   90.00
_cell.angle_beta   90.00
_cell.angle_gamma   90.00
#
_symmetry.space_group_name_H-M   'P 1'
#
loop_
_entity.id
_entity.type
_entity.pdbx_description
1 polymer ?
#
loop_
_entity_poly.entity_id
_entity_poly.type
_entity_poly.pdbx_seq_one_letter_code
_entity_poly.pdbx_strand_id
1 'polypeptide(L)'
;MGEYHAIACHFAKCKGIRETAPAGAFGCSICEKQFTTKIGLGQNERPKHPALWNEKSLESTKVISKPGRRDQKWFTEEVALLRQLMVRFERERFINKQIATVLTTKSAKQISVTHRILHRTQTVAPAATEDNLAKDVPESEPEGETSNPNTSNPRPERVLRPPAAVPRHRDVDDQLTKAQQLLGVRIDPNSRAEGIGMVESITDLLLTTCKKSSKWPRRGQERKNRKEKCNVHSGVRKRWATRKAVFRATQLLYKTNRRQLARQIMGAPATTACPLPIELERAFGTSSRSPIIR
;
A
#
# COMPACT_ATOMS: atom_id res chain seq x y z
N MET A 1 17.66 34.28 19.91
CA MET A 1 16.59 34.71 18.99
C MET A 1 15.96 33.50 18.29
N GLY A 2 15.15 32.68 18.98
CA GLY A 2 14.67 31.41 18.39
C GLY A 2 13.43 30.77 19.04
N GLU A 3 12.65 31.49 19.85
CA GLU A 3 11.57 30.88 20.66
C GLU A 3 10.15 31.10 20.12
N TYR A 4 9.96 31.81 19.01
CA TYR A 4 8.62 32.13 18.49
C TYR A 4 8.10 31.20 17.39
N HIS A 5 8.88 30.21 16.93
CA HIS A 5 8.50 29.44 15.73
C HIS A 5 7.33 28.48 15.95
N ALA A 6 7.19 27.92 17.17
CA ALA A 6 6.08 27.03 17.50
C ALA A 6 4.73 27.78 17.60
N ILE A 7 4.73 28.97 18.21
CA ILE A 7 3.52 29.79 18.38
C ILE A 7 3.07 30.40 17.03
N ALA A 8 4.01 30.89 16.21
CA ALA A 8 3.70 31.42 14.89
C ALA A 8 3.10 30.37 13.93
N CYS A 9 3.54 29.10 14.03
CA CYS A 9 2.96 28.01 13.23
C CYS A 9 1.52 27.65 13.59
N HIS A 10 1.07 27.95 14.81
CA HIS A 10 -0.31 27.74 15.24
C HIS A 10 -1.26 28.85 14.75
N PHE A 11 -0.77 30.08 14.63
CA PHE A 11 -1.61 31.23 14.27
C PHE A 11 -2.25 31.07 12.88
N ALA A 12 -1.48 30.62 11.88
CA ALA A 12 -1.99 30.38 10.52
C ALA A 12 -3.00 29.21 10.42
N LYS A 13 -3.10 28.34 11.44
CA LYS A 13 -4.04 27.21 11.48
C LYS A 13 -5.16 27.41 12.49
N CYS A 14 -5.09 28.45 13.31
CA CYS A 14 -6.15 28.83 14.22
C CYS A 14 -7.34 29.32 13.40
N LYS A 15 -8.49 28.67 13.54
CA LYS A 15 -9.72 29.05 12.82
C LYS A 15 -10.51 30.14 13.54
N GLY A 16 -9.84 30.90 14.42
CA GLY A 16 -10.46 31.86 15.33
C GLY A 16 -11.36 31.19 16.38
N ILE A 17 -11.94 32.03 17.23
CA ILE A 17 -13.07 31.65 18.08
C ILE A 17 -14.21 31.32 17.12
N ARG A 18 -14.63 30.05 17.10
CA ARG A 18 -15.83 29.67 16.38
C ARG A 18 -17.00 29.97 17.30
N GLU A 19 -17.95 30.75 16.80
CA GLU A 19 -19.26 30.88 17.42
C GLU A 19 -19.81 29.46 17.61
N THR A 20 -19.93 29.05 18.87
CA THR A 20 -20.60 27.80 19.18
C THR A 20 -22.06 27.97 18.81
N ALA A 21 -22.59 27.00 18.06
CA ALA A 21 -24.02 26.95 17.80
C ALA A 21 -24.79 27.03 19.13
N PRO A 22 -25.99 27.64 19.14
CA PRO A 22 -26.81 27.74 20.34
C PRO A 22 -26.94 26.37 21.01
N ALA A 23 -26.90 26.35 22.34
CA ALA A 23 -27.06 25.13 23.12
C ALA A 23 -28.33 24.40 22.66
N GLY A 24 -28.20 23.14 22.26
CA GLY A 24 -29.32 22.37 21.73
C GLY A 24 -29.43 22.26 20.21
N ALA A 25 -28.54 22.89 19.43
CA ALA A 25 -28.61 22.83 17.96
C ALA A 25 -28.53 21.41 17.37
N PHE A 26 -27.98 20.42 18.09
CA PHE A 26 -27.87 19.04 17.62
C PHE A 26 -28.42 18.06 18.67
N GLY A 27 -29.68 17.66 18.51
CA GLY A 27 -30.33 16.65 19.36
C GLY A 27 -30.13 15.22 18.86
N CYS A 28 -29.98 14.28 19.78
CA CYS A 28 -30.05 12.86 19.49
C CYS A 28 -31.51 12.39 19.43
N SER A 29 -31.89 11.71 18.35
CA SER A 29 -33.25 11.24 18.12
C SER A 29 -33.70 10.09 19.02
N ILE A 30 -32.78 9.41 19.72
CA ILE A 30 -33.12 8.29 20.61
C ILE A 30 -33.08 8.68 22.09
N CYS A 31 -32.03 9.37 22.52
CA CYS A 31 -31.79 9.60 23.95
C CYS A 31 -32.03 11.04 24.41
N GLU A 32 -32.66 11.88 23.57
CA GLU A 32 -33.00 13.29 23.83
C GLU A 32 -31.84 14.20 24.24
N LYS A 33 -30.61 13.67 24.28
CA LYS A 33 -29.41 14.44 24.62
C LYS A 33 -29.14 15.48 23.55
N GLN A 34 -28.81 16.66 24.02
CA GLN A 34 -28.52 17.82 23.20
C GLN A 34 -27.02 18.12 23.18
N PHE A 35 -26.50 18.48 22.00
CA PHE A 35 -25.08 18.76 21.78
C PHE A 35 -24.90 20.10 21.09
N THR A 36 -23.80 20.78 21.41
CA THR A 36 -23.41 22.06 20.79
C THR A 36 -22.73 21.88 19.44
N THR A 37 -22.29 20.65 19.10
CA THR A 37 -21.60 20.34 17.84
C THR A 37 -22.08 19.02 17.23
N LYS A 38 -22.07 18.95 15.89
CA LYS A 38 -22.32 17.70 15.13
C LYS A 38 -21.35 16.59 15.52
N ILE A 39 -20.10 16.94 15.87
CA ILE A 39 -19.08 15.98 16.29
C ILE A 39 -19.47 15.37 17.63
N GLY A 40 -19.92 16.17 18.59
CA GLY A 40 -20.41 15.69 19.89
C GLY A 40 -21.60 14.74 19.74
N LEU A 41 -22.55 15.09 18.87
CA LEU A 41 -23.66 14.19 18.53
C LEU A 41 -23.15 12.86 17.95
N GLY A 42 -22.24 12.89 16.97
CA GLY A 42 -21.67 11.68 16.37
C GLY A 42 -20.86 10.83 17.36
N GLN A 43 -20.15 11.46 18.31
CA GLN A 43 -19.44 10.77 19.38
C GLN A 43 -20.39 10.09 20.38
N ASN A 44 -21.60 10.62 20.56
CA ASN A 44 -22.64 9.97 21.36
C ASN A 44 -23.35 8.84 20.60
N GLU A 45 -23.71 9.07 19.33
CA GLU A 45 -24.44 8.11 18.50
C GLU A 45 -23.63 6.84 18.20
N ARG A 46 -22.32 6.97 17.93
CA ARG A 46 -21.46 5.81 17.63
C ARG A 46 -21.49 4.70 18.70
N PRO A 47 -21.23 4.99 19.99
CA PRO A 47 -21.25 3.96 21.02
C PRO A 47 -22.66 3.63 21.52
N LYS A 48 -23.58 4.60 21.61
CA LYS A 48 -24.89 4.38 22.24
C LYS A 48 -25.98 3.95 21.28
N HIS A 49 -25.83 4.28 20.01
CA HIS A 49 -26.81 3.99 18.97
C HIS A 49 -26.13 3.42 17.70
N PRO A 50 -25.45 2.26 17.78
CA PRO A 50 -24.70 1.71 16.64
C PRO A 50 -25.55 1.48 15.41
N ALA A 51 -26.81 1.03 15.59
CA ALA A 51 -27.75 0.79 14.49
C ALA A 51 -28.06 2.08 13.71
N LEU A 52 -28.47 3.15 14.39
CA LEU A 52 -28.72 4.45 13.74
C LEU A 52 -27.46 5.05 13.12
N TRP A 53 -26.32 4.92 13.79
CA TRP A 53 -25.06 5.41 13.24
C TRP A 53 -24.70 4.68 11.94
N ASN A 54 -24.87 3.36 11.90
CA ASN A 54 -24.62 2.57 10.70
C ASN A 54 -25.56 2.96 9.56
N GLU A 55 -26.85 3.11 9.85
CA GLU A 55 -27.85 3.56 8.87
C GLU A 55 -27.51 4.95 8.31
N LYS A 56 -27.28 5.94 9.18
CA LYS A 56 -26.85 7.29 8.77
C LYS A 56 -25.54 7.27 7.97
N SER A 57 -24.59 6.40 8.35
CA SER A 57 -23.33 6.25 7.64
C SER A 57 -23.56 5.70 6.23
N LEU A 58 -24.37 4.65 6.09
CA LEU A 58 -24.73 4.08 4.79
C LEU A 58 -25.45 5.10 3.91
N GLU A 59 -26.41 5.84 4.49
CA GLU A 59 -27.16 6.90 3.78
C GLU A 59 -26.22 8.01 3.27
N SER A 60 -25.29 8.48 4.11
CA SER A 60 -24.31 9.51 3.74
C SER A 60 -23.36 9.05 2.63
N THR A 61 -23.12 7.73 2.54
CA THR A 61 -22.23 7.15 1.52
C THR A 61 -22.93 7.06 0.17
N LYS A 62 -24.26 6.88 0.14
CA LYS A 62 -25.06 6.92 -1.10
C LYS A 62 -25.02 8.32 -1.75
N VAL A 63 -25.07 9.38 -0.94
CA VAL A 63 -25.16 10.77 -1.40
C VAL A 63 -23.80 11.36 -1.82
N ILE A 64 -22.68 10.86 -1.30
CA ILE A 64 -21.33 11.36 -1.61
C ILE A 64 -20.57 10.38 -2.53
N SER A 65 -21.25 9.78 -3.50
CA SER A 65 -20.53 9.32 -4.69
C SER A 65 -20.19 10.54 -5.54
N LYS A 66 -19.05 11.18 -5.24
CA LYS A 66 -18.54 12.28 -6.07
C LYS A 66 -18.54 11.81 -7.54
N PRO A 67 -19.13 12.55 -8.49
CA PRO A 67 -19.31 12.11 -9.89
C PRO A 67 -17.99 11.86 -10.66
N GLY A 68 -16.83 12.05 -10.02
CA GLY A 68 -15.50 11.80 -10.56
C GLY A 68 -14.88 10.44 -10.24
N ARG A 69 -15.40 9.67 -9.27
CA ARG A 69 -14.98 8.26 -9.09
C ARG A 69 -16.08 7.35 -9.60
N ARG A 70 -16.26 7.37 -10.92
CA ARG A 70 -17.02 6.31 -11.56
C ARG A 70 -16.17 5.05 -11.43
N ASP A 71 -16.50 4.20 -10.47
CA ASP A 71 -16.20 2.77 -10.53
C ASP A 71 -17.03 2.21 -11.69
N GLN A 72 -16.64 2.60 -12.91
CA GLN A 72 -17.42 2.37 -14.10
C GLN A 72 -17.11 0.96 -14.55
N LYS A 73 -17.86 0.02 -13.98
CA LYS A 73 -17.98 -1.35 -14.42
C LYS A 73 -18.01 -1.37 -15.95
N TRP A 74 -17.18 -2.22 -16.54
CA TRP A 74 -17.17 -2.40 -17.99
C TRP A 74 -18.38 -3.24 -18.37
N PHE A 75 -19.25 -2.70 -19.22
CA PHE A 75 -20.35 -3.47 -19.80
C PHE A 75 -19.81 -4.37 -20.92
N THR A 76 -20.51 -5.48 -21.18
CA THR A 76 -20.11 -6.45 -22.21
C THR A 76 -20.00 -5.80 -23.58
N GLU A 77 -20.95 -4.91 -23.92
CA GLU A 77 -20.95 -4.13 -25.16
C GLU A 77 -19.74 -3.20 -25.26
N GLU A 78 -19.38 -2.50 -24.17
CA GLU A 78 -18.19 -1.64 -24.12
C GLU A 78 -16.90 -2.44 -24.31
N VAL A 79 -16.83 -3.67 -23.77
CA VAL A 79 -15.68 -4.56 -23.95
C VAL A 79 -15.60 -5.08 -25.37
N ALA A 80 -16.73 -5.43 -25.99
CA ALA A 80 -16.78 -5.84 -27.40
C ALA A 80 -16.34 -4.69 -28.32
N LEU A 81 -16.86 -3.49 -28.09
CA LEU A 81 -16.46 -2.28 -28.83
C LEU A 81 -14.97 -1.96 -28.61
N LEU A 82 -14.47 -2.10 -27.39
CA LEU A 82 -13.03 -1.94 -27.11
C LEU A 82 -12.18 -2.89 -27.97
N ARG A 83 -12.56 -4.18 -28.10
CA ARG A 83 -11.83 -5.15 -28.93
C ARG A 83 -11.81 -4.73 -30.41
N GLN A 84 -12.95 -4.28 -30.94
CA GLN A 84 -13.03 -3.80 -32.32
C GLN A 84 -12.15 -2.57 -32.55
N LEU A 85 -12.19 -1.60 -31.63
CA LEU A 85 -11.40 -0.37 -31.74
C LEU A 85 -9.89 -0.65 -31.58
N MET A 86 -9.50 -1.65 -30.81
CA MET A 86 -8.10 -2.07 -30.70
C MET A 86 -7.55 -2.58 -32.05
N VAL A 87 -8.32 -3.38 -32.78
CA VAL A 87 -7.95 -3.84 -34.12
C VAL A 87 -7.90 -2.66 -35.09
N ARG A 88 -8.95 -1.81 -35.07
CA ARG A 88 -9.03 -0.64 -35.95
C ARG A 88 -7.86 0.34 -35.79
N PHE A 89 -7.41 0.56 -34.56
CA PHE A 89 -6.34 1.51 -34.25
C PHE A 89 -4.99 0.85 -33.97
N GLU A 90 -4.77 -0.42 -34.34
CA GLU A 90 -3.54 -1.15 -34.00
C GLU A 90 -2.25 -0.45 -34.45
N ARG A 91 -2.30 0.24 -35.60
CA ARG A 91 -1.16 0.95 -36.19
C ARG A 91 -0.97 2.37 -35.66
N GLU A 92 -1.86 2.87 -34.80
CA GLU A 92 -1.80 4.21 -34.27
C GLU A 92 -0.77 4.34 -33.14
N ARG A 93 -0.03 5.45 -33.12
CA ARG A 93 1.01 5.68 -32.09
C ARG A 93 0.44 5.82 -30.67
N PHE A 94 -0.80 6.30 -30.56
CA PHE A 94 -1.48 6.52 -29.28
C PHE A 94 -2.87 5.88 -29.25
N ILE A 95 -2.92 4.57 -29.52
CA ILE A 95 -4.13 3.75 -29.57
C ILE A 95 -5.14 4.09 -28.45
N ASN A 96 -4.71 4.07 -27.18
CA ASN A 96 -5.63 4.32 -26.05
C ASN A 96 -6.23 5.73 -26.02
N LYS A 97 -5.55 6.74 -26.61
CA LYS A 97 -6.11 8.09 -26.75
C LYS A 97 -7.18 8.12 -27.84
N GLN A 98 -6.91 7.48 -28.98
CA GLN A 98 -7.88 7.37 -30.08
C GLN A 98 -9.12 6.54 -29.68
N ILE A 99 -8.93 5.48 -28.88
CA ILE A 99 -10.06 4.72 -28.35
C ILE A 99 -10.89 5.59 -27.38
N ALA A 100 -10.25 6.43 -26.56
CA ALA A 100 -10.95 7.30 -25.61
C ALA A 100 -11.75 8.43 -26.25
N THR A 101 -11.43 8.84 -27.49
CA THR A 101 -12.26 9.81 -28.23
C THR A 101 -13.57 9.17 -28.70
N VAL A 102 -13.58 7.86 -28.96
CA VAL A 102 -14.77 7.10 -29.34
C VAL A 102 -15.55 6.63 -28.11
N LEU A 103 -14.86 6.00 -27.14
CA LEU A 103 -15.41 5.57 -25.85
C LEU A 103 -15.38 6.73 -24.86
N THR A 104 -16.22 7.74 -25.09
CA THR A 104 -16.30 8.95 -24.24
C THR A 104 -16.64 8.64 -22.77
N THR A 105 -17.24 7.48 -22.51
CA THR A 105 -17.54 6.99 -21.16
C THR A 105 -16.31 6.51 -20.40
N LYS A 106 -15.19 6.21 -21.07
CA LYS A 106 -13.98 5.64 -20.47
C LYS A 106 -12.75 6.49 -20.75
N SER A 107 -11.95 6.71 -19.71
CA SER A 107 -10.65 7.37 -19.84
C SER A 107 -9.61 6.45 -20.51
N ALA A 108 -8.63 7.06 -21.19
CA ALA A 108 -7.49 6.34 -21.77
C ALA A 108 -6.73 5.45 -20.74
N LYS A 109 -6.75 5.85 -19.46
CA LYS A 109 -6.18 5.06 -18.37
C LYS A 109 -7.00 3.80 -18.08
N GLN A 110 -8.33 3.91 -18.00
CA GLN A 110 -9.21 2.77 -17.81
C GLN A 110 -9.09 1.79 -18.98
N ILE A 111 -9.07 2.31 -20.21
CA ILE A 111 -8.86 1.53 -21.43
C ILE A 111 -7.53 0.76 -21.35
N SER A 112 -6.43 1.41 -20.98
CA SER A 112 -5.12 0.75 -20.83
C SER A 112 -5.09 -0.36 -19.77
N VAL A 113 -5.85 -0.20 -18.68
CA VAL A 113 -5.94 -1.24 -17.63
C VAL A 113 -6.71 -2.44 -18.16
N THR A 114 -7.89 -2.21 -18.76
CA THR A 114 -8.73 -3.29 -19.30
C THR A 114 -8.05 -4.02 -20.45
N HIS A 115 -7.37 -3.29 -21.34
CA HIS A 115 -6.57 -3.87 -22.41
C HIS A 115 -5.52 -4.86 -21.86
N ARG A 116 -4.79 -4.49 -20.80
CA ARG A 116 -3.83 -5.39 -20.15
C ARG A 116 -4.47 -6.64 -19.57
N ILE A 117 -5.68 -6.51 -18.99
CA ILE A 117 -6.41 -7.65 -18.44
C ILE A 117 -6.84 -8.60 -19.57
N LEU A 118 -7.43 -8.06 -20.64
CA LEU A 118 -7.88 -8.84 -21.80
C LEU A 118 -6.73 -9.61 -22.47
N HIS A 119 -5.58 -8.96 -22.64
CA HIS A 119 -4.41 -9.60 -23.23
C HIS A 119 -3.84 -10.71 -22.33
N ARG A 120 -3.86 -10.51 -20.99
CA ARG A 120 -3.45 -11.55 -20.03
C ARG A 120 -4.39 -12.76 -20.07
N THR A 121 -5.70 -12.54 -20.17
CA THR A 121 -6.67 -13.64 -20.24
C THR A 121 -6.53 -14.45 -21.52
N GLN A 122 -6.18 -13.83 -22.65
CA GLN A 122 -5.93 -14.54 -23.91
C GLN A 122 -4.66 -15.39 -23.87
N THR A 123 -3.60 -14.90 -23.20
CA THR A 123 -2.33 -15.65 -23.11
C THR A 123 -2.36 -16.86 -22.16
N VAL A 124 -3.38 -16.98 -21.30
CA VAL A 124 -3.46 -18.03 -20.27
C VAL A 124 -4.39 -19.20 -20.69
N ALA A 125 -5.18 -19.04 -21.75
CA ALA A 125 -6.06 -20.08 -22.27
C ALA A 125 -5.84 -20.23 -23.78
N PRO A 126 -4.87 -21.08 -24.19
CA PRO A 126 -5.25 -22.40 -24.67
C PRO A 126 -4.16 -23.45 -24.41
N ALA A 127 -4.28 -24.25 -23.34
CA ALA A 127 -3.40 -25.41 -23.14
C ALA A 127 -4.12 -26.62 -22.52
N ALA A 128 -5.45 -26.57 -22.37
CA ALA A 128 -6.20 -27.64 -21.73
C ALA A 128 -7.59 -27.75 -22.34
N THR A 129 -7.70 -28.35 -23.53
CA THR A 129 -8.80 -29.20 -24.00
C THR A 129 -8.69 -29.37 -25.51
N GLU A 130 -7.84 -30.30 -25.97
CA GLU A 130 -8.06 -31.12 -27.18
C GLU A 130 -7.21 -32.38 -27.02
N ASP A 131 -7.61 -33.25 -26.10
CA ASP A 131 -7.21 -34.66 -26.13
C ASP A 131 -8.25 -35.45 -25.34
N ASN A 132 -8.79 -36.48 -25.98
CA ASN A 132 -9.80 -37.44 -25.51
C ASN A 132 -11.27 -37.11 -25.82
N LEU A 133 -11.66 -37.32 -27.09
CA LEU A 133 -12.83 -38.16 -27.36
C LEU A 133 -12.64 -38.93 -28.68
N ALA A 134 -11.91 -40.04 -28.60
CA ALA A 134 -12.00 -41.12 -29.57
C ALA A 134 -13.14 -42.05 -29.14
N LYS A 135 -14.13 -42.26 -30.03
CA LYS A 135 -14.69 -43.59 -30.31
C LYS A 135 -15.68 -43.57 -31.48
N ASP A 136 -15.34 -44.46 -32.42
CA ASP A 136 -16.18 -45.31 -33.26
C ASP A 136 -16.68 -44.83 -34.63
N VAL A 137 -16.04 -45.48 -35.60
CA VAL A 137 -16.21 -45.67 -37.05
C VAL A 137 -17.53 -46.43 -37.35
N PRO A 138 -18.23 -46.15 -38.47
CA PRO A 138 -18.14 -46.98 -39.70
C PRO A 138 -18.02 -46.10 -40.97
N GLU A 139 -16.92 -46.20 -41.72
CA GLU A 139 -16.73 -47.06 -42.91
C GLU A 139 -17.74 -46.78 -44.04
N SER A 140 -17.31 -45.96 -45.01
CA SER A 140 -17.76 -46.01 -46.41
C SER A 140 -16.71 -45.33 -47.31
N GLU A 141 -16.02 -46.14 -48.11
CA GLU A 141 -15.31 -45.82 -49.37
C GLU A 141 -16.28 -45.09 -50.36
N PRO A 142 -15.83 -44.29 -51.36
CA PRO A 142 -14.78 -44.69 -52.31
C PRO A 142 -13.78 -43.62 -52.77
N GLU A 143 -12.61 -44.14 -53.12
CA GLU A 143 -11.74 -43.85 -54.28
C GLU A 143 -11.75 -42.43 -54.89
N GLY A 144 -10.57 -41.82 -54.84
CA GLY A 144 -10.21 -40.64 -55.62
C GLY A 144 -8.69 -40.47 -55.61
N GLU A 145 -8.02 -41.21 -56.50
CA GLU A 145 -6.61 -41.05 -56.84
C GLU A 145 -6.28 -39.59 -57.17
N THR A 146 -5.35 -38.99 -56.44
CA THR A 146 -4.35 -38.11 -57.04
C THR A 146 -3.02 -38.29 -56.31
N SER A 147 -2.12 -38.96 -56.99
CA SER A 147 -0.69 -39.04 -56.74
C SER A 147 -0.04 -37.67 -56.61
N ASN A 148 0.75 -37.45 -55.55
CA ASN A 148 1.81 -36.45 -55.59
C ASN A 148 3.02 -36.90 -54.75
N PRO A 149 4.24 -36.97 -55.31
CA PRO A 149 5.39 -37.54 -54.64
C PRO A 149 6.22 -36.49 -53.87
N ASN A 150 6.88 -36.98 -52.82
CA ASN A 150 8.15 -36.49 -52.29
C ASN A 150 8.26 -35.04 -51.79
N THR A 151 8.22 -34.89 -50.47
CA THR A 151 9.27 -34.12 -49.76
C THR A 151 9.46 -34.68 -48.35
N SER A 152 10.25 -35.76 -48.22
CA SER A 152 10.74 -36.25 -46.93
C SER A 152 11.82 -35.31 -46.41
N ASN A 153 11.43 -34.32 -45.61
CA ASN A 153 12.38 -33.59 -44.76
C ASN A 153 12.54 -34.35 -43.43
N PRO A 154 13.78 -34.74 -43.04
CA PRO A 154 14.01 -35.37 -41.75
C PRO A 154 13.64 -34.40 -40.63
N ARG A 155 12.67 -34.82 -39.81
CA ARG A 155 12.21 -34.10 -38.61
C ARG A 155 13.41 -33.92 -37.67
N PRO A 156 13.79 -32.68 -37.30
CA PRO A 156 14.89 -32.46 -36.38
C PRO A 156 14.57 -33.12 -35.04
N GLU A 157 15.47 -34.00 -34.61
CA GLU A 157 15.46 -34.62 -33.29
C GLU A 157 15.42 -33.51 -32.24
N ARG A 158 14.27 -33.35 -31.59
CA ARG A 158 14.09 -32.33 -30.55
C ARG A 158 14.93 -32.75 -29.36
N VAL A 159 16.10 -32.14 -29.24
CA VAL A 159 16.92 -32.13 -28.02
C VAL A 159 16.01 -31.83 -26.84
N LEU A 160 15.79 -32.84 -26.00
CA LEU A 160 14.99 -32.74 -24.78
C LEU A 160 15.57 -31.63 -23.92
N ARG A 161 14.79 -30.55 -23.76
CA ARG A 161 15.15 -29.42 -22.92
C ARG A 161 15.30 -29.93 -21.49
N PRO A 162 16.41 -29.63 -20.79
CA PRO A 162 16.55 -29.98 -19.39
C PRO A 162 15.33 -29.50 -18.59
N PRO A 163 14.82 -30.28 -17.63
CA PRO A 163 13.70 -29.89 -16.81
C PRO A 163 13.98 -28.52 -16.18
N ALA A 164 13.01 -27.62 -16.31
CA ALA A 164 13.13 -26.25 -15.81
C ALA A 164 13.52 -26.29 -14.33
N ALA A 165 14.62 -25.59 -13.99
CA ALA A 165 15.08 -25.49 -12.61
C ALA A 165 13.91 -25.06 -11.72
N VAL A 166 13.63 -25.87 -10.68
CA VAL A 166 12.54 -25.62 -9.73
C VAL A 166 12.68 -24.19 -9.21
N PRO A 167 11.59 -23.39 -9.22
CA PRO A 167 11.64 -22.02 -8.73
C PRO A 167 12.14 -22.00 -7.28
N ARG A 168 13.25 -21.28 -7.05
CA ARG A 168 13.90 -21.06 -5.72
C ARG A 168 12.97 -20.53 -4.61
N HIS A 169 11.73 -20.19 -4.96
CA HIS A 169 10.70 -19.76 -4.02
C HIS A 169 10.16 -20.92 -3.17
N ARG A 170 10.09 -22.13 -3.73
CA ARG A 170 9.56 -23.29 -2.98
C ARG A 170 10.39 -23.62 -1.73
N ASP A 171 11.71 -23.51 -1.82
CA ASP A 171 12.61 -23.78 -0.70
C ASP A 171 12.36 -22.84 0.50
N VAL A 172 11.94 -21.59 0.26
CA VAL A 172 11.65 -20.63 1.33
C VAL A 172 10.32 -20.94 2.00
N ASP A 173 9.32 -21.34 1.22
CA ASP A 173 8.00 -21.69 1.75
C ASP A 173 8.06 -22.98 2.59
N ASP A 174 8.87 -23.95 2.17
CA ASP A 174 9.11 -25.19 2.92
C ASP A 174 9.86 -24.92 4.24
N GLN A 175 10.87 -24.04 4.21
CA GLN A 175 11.57 -23.59 5.42
C GLN A 175 10.64 -22.83 6.37
N LEU A 176 9.74 -22.00 5.84
CA LEU A 176 8.77 -21.25 6.66
C LEU A 176 7.76 -22.19 7.33
N THR A 177 7.30 -23.20 6.58
CA THR A 177 6.40 -24.24 7.09
C THR A 177 7.07 -25.04 8.21
N LYS A 178 8.34 -25.42 8.04
CA LYS A 178 9.13 -26.11 9.06
C LYS A 178 9.34 -25.26 10.31
N ALA A 179 9.66 -23.97 10.14
CA ALA A 179 9.79 -23.04 11.26
C ALA A 179 8.47 -22.89 12.04
N GLN A 180 7.34 -22.82 11.33
CA GLN A 180 6.03 -22.74 11.96
C GLN A 180 5.69 -24.01 12.75
N GLN A 181 6.03 -25.20 12.24
CA GLN A 181 5.85 -26.45 12.97
C GLN A 181 6.67 -26.47 14.25
N LEU A 182 7.96 -26.07 14.20
CA LEU A 182 8.84 -25.99 15.38
C LEU A 182 8.31 -25.01 16.44
N LEU A 183 7.73 -23.89 16.01
CA LEU A 183 7.13 -22.91 16.93
C LEU A 183 5.76 -23.36 17.49
N GLY A 184 5.08 -24.29 16.82
CA GLY A 184 3.78 -24.84 17.24
C GLY A 184 3.88 -25.95 18.29
N VAL A 185 5.03 -26.64 18.38
CA VAL A 185 5.27 -27.68 19.39
C VAL A 185 5.48 -27.02 20.76
N ARG A 186 4.43 -27.02 21.59
CA ARG A 186 4.35 -26.22 22.83
C ARG A 186 5.25 -26.66 23.99
N ILE A 187 6.03 -27.73 23.87
CA ILE A 187 6.57 -28.43 25.06
C ILE A 187 8.10 -28.41 25.15
N ASP A 188 8.83 -28.27 24.04
CA ASP A 188 10.29 -28.32 24.07
C ASP A 188 10.95 -26.94 23.87
N PRO A 189 11.68 -26.40 24.87
CA PRO A 189 12.39 -25.12 24.73
C PRO A 189 13.47 -25.16 23.64
N ASN A 190 14.06 -26.33 23.36
CA ASN A 190 15.10 -26.46 22.33
C ASN A 190 14.51 -26.34 20.92
N SER A 191 13.39 -27.03 20.64
CA SER A 191 12.63 -26.92 19.39
C SER A 191 12.18 -25.48 19.11
N ARG A 192 11.78 -24.75 20.16
CA ARG A 192 11.39 -23.34 20.03
C ARG A 192 12.58 -22.44 19.66
N ALA A 193 13.74 -22.66 20.26
CA ALA A 193 14.96 -21.91 19.93
C ALA A 193 15.41 -22.16 18.49
N GLU A 194 15.34 -23.42 18.02
CA GLU A 194 15.62 -23.79 16.64
C GLU A 194 14.65 -23.10 15.65
N GLY A 195 13.35 -23.11 15.96
CA GLY A 195 12.34 -22.41 15.17
C GLY A 195 12.59 -20.91 15.05
N ILE A 196 13.01 -20.25 16.14
CA ILE A 196 13.38 -18.82 16.13
C ILE A 196 14.59 -18.57 15.23
N GLY A 197 15.65 -19.38 15.37
CA GLY A 197 16.85 -19.25 14.53
C GLY A 197 16.57 -19.45 13.04
N MET A 198 15.64 -20.35 12.71
CA MET A 198 15.22 -20.59 11.33
C MET A 198 14.49 -19.38 10.73
N VAL A 199 13.60 -18.74 11.49
CA VAL A 199 12.91 -17.50 11.07
C VAL A 199 13.89 -16.34 10.86
N GLU A 200 14.88 -16.20 11.75
CA GLU A 200 15.91 -15.16 11.62
C GLU A 200 16.76 -15.37 10.35
N SER A 201 17.17 -16.61 10.06
CA SER A 201 17.91 -16.97 8.84
C SER A 201 17.12 -16.66 7.55
N ILE A 202 15.82 -17.04 7.51
CA ILE A 202 14.94 -16.70 6.39
C ILE A 202 14.83 -15.18 6.22
N THR A 203 14.68 -14.46 7.32
CA THR A 203 14.57 -12.98 7.32
C THR A 203 15.84 -12.34 6.77
N ASP A 204 17.02 -12.80 7.19
CA ASP A 204 18.30 -12.31 6.68
C ASP A 204 18.51 -12.65 5.20
N LEU A 205 18.10 -13.83 4.75
CA LEU A 205 18.14 -14.21 3.34
C LEU A 205 17.27 -13.27 2.50
N LEU A 206 16.04 -12.95 2.95
CA LEU A 206 15.13 -12.03 2.26
C LEU A 206 15.68 -10.59 2.25
N LEU A 207 16.28 -10.14 3.35
CA LEU A 207 16.89 -8.82 3.47
C LEU A 207 18.15 -8.67 2.59
N THR A 208 18.94 -9.73 2.45
CA THR A 208 20.16 -9.72 1.64
C THR A 208 19.89 -9.91 0.14
N THR A 209 18.91 -10.74 -0.24
CA THR A 209 18.46 -10.88 -1.64
C THR A 209 17.83 -9.60 -2.17
N CYS A 210 17.06 -8.88 -1.33
CA CYS A 210 16.53 -7.56 -1.68
C CYS A 210 17.62 -6.52 -2.00
N LYS A 211 18.85 -6.69 -1.50
CA LYS A 211 19.98 -5.79 -1.79
C LYS A 211 20.75 -6.18 -3.06
N LYS A 212 20.69 -7.44 -3.51
CA LYS A 212 21.50 -7.94 -4.63
C LYS A 212 20.77 -7.88 -5.99
N SER A 213 19.46 -7.69 -6.05
CA SER A 213 18.69 -7.66 -7.31
C SER A 213 18.84 -6.37 -8.16
N SER A 214 19.67 -5.40 -7.75
CA SER A 214 19.88 -4.17 -8.52
C SER A 214 21.05 -4.21 -9.51
N LYS A 215 21.75 -5.33 -9.67
CA LYS A 215 22.82 -5.50 -10.68
C LYS A 215 22.47 -6.61 -11.66
N TRP A 216 21.57 -6.29 -12.59
CA TRP A 216 21.55 -7.00 -13.87
C TRP A 216 22.81 -6.61 -14.68
N PRO A 217 23.49 -7.55 -15.36
CA PRO A 217 24.59 -7.22 -16.25
C PRO A 217 24.06 -6.35 -17.39
N ARG A 218 24.37 -5.06 -17.37
CA ARG A 218 24.06 -4.13 -18.46
C ARG A 218 25.03 -4.40 -19.62
N ARG A 219 24.58 -5.16 -20.61
CA ARG A 219 24.99 -4.91 -22.00
C ARG A 219 24.41 -3.56 -22.43
N GLY A 220 25.23 -2.73 -23.09
CA GLY A 220 24.77 -1.56 -23.82
C GLY A 220 25.01 -0.21 -23.13
N GLN A 221 26.21 0.31 -23.36
CA GLN A 221 26.73 1.60 -22.91
C GLN A 221 26.19 2.75 -23.78
N GLU A 222 24.86 2.94 -23.87
CA GLU A 222 24.32 3.98 -24.78
C GLU A 222 23.01 4.67 -24.34
N ARG A 223 22.66 4.61 -23.04
CA ARG A 223 21.47 5.29 -22.50
C ARG A 223 21.75 6.12 -21.25
N LYS A 224 22.87 6.85 -21.21
CA LYS A 224 23.23 7.70 -20.06
C LYS A 224 22.41 9.00 -19.93
N ASN A 225 21.70 9.47 -20.97
CA ASN A 225 21.15 10.84 -20.93
C ASN A 225 19.63 10.98 -20.70
N ARG A 226 18.91 9.92 -20.30
CA ARG A 226 17.43 10.01 -20.16
C ARG A 226 16.83 9.58 -18.83
N LYS A 227 17.65 9.26 -17.81
CA LYS A 227 17.16 8.66 -16.55
C LYS A 227 17.03 9.62 -15.37
N GLU A 228 17.12 10.92 -15.61
CA GLU A 228 17.12 11.93 -14.54
C GLU A 228 15.73 12.49 -14.19
N LYS A 229 14.69 12.16 -14.96
CA LYS A 229 13.35 12.71 -14.73
C LYS A 229 12.36 11.59 -14.39
N CYS A 230 11.69 11.75 -13.24
CA CYS A 230 10.64 10.89 -12.65
C CYS A 230 11.08 9.81 -11.65
N ASN A 231 11.80 10.18 -10.57
CA ASN A 231 11.77 9.40 -9.33
C ASN A 231 10.75 9.99 -8.33
N VAL A 232 9.46 9.87 -8.67
CA VAL A 232 8.34 10.27 -7.80
C VAL A 232 8.34 9.49 -6.47
N HIS A 233 9.02 8.34 -6.42
CA HIS A 233 9.18 7.54 -5.19
C HIS A 233 10.28 8.04 -4.24
N SER A 234 11.11 9.00 -4.65
CA SER A 234 12.18 9.54 -3.81
C SER A 234 11.64 10.23 -2.55
N GLY A 235 10.53 10.98 -2.65
CA GLY A 235 9.93 11.68 -1.52
C GLY A 235 9.34 10.76 -0.46
N VAL A 236 8.66 9.68 -0.87
CA VAL A 236 8.10 8.69 0.07
C VAL A 236 9.22 7.95 0.81
N ARG A 237 10.26 7.52 0.08
CA ARG A 237 11.42 6.85 0.69
C ARG A 237 12.18 7.77 1.65
N LYS A 238 12.40 9.04 1.29
CA LYS A 238 13.02 10.04 2.17
C LYS A 238 12.21 10.23 3.45
N ARG A 239 10.90 10.45 3.35
CA ARG A 239 10.00 10.59 4.52
C ARG A 239 10.02 9.38 5.43
N TRP A 240 10.01 8.17 4.86
CA TRP A 240 10.10 6.94 5.64
C TRP A 240 11.45 6.79 6.34
N ALA A 241 12.55 7.09 5.64
CA ALA A 241 13.89 7.07 6.23
C ALA A 241 14.02 8.06 7.40
N THR A 242 13.51 9.28 7.25
CA THR A 242 13.48 10.29 8.34
C THR A 242 12.67 9.80 9.53
N ARG A 243 11.45 9.27 9.30
CA ARG A 243 10.62 8.72 10.39
C ARG A 243 11.31 7.56 11.12
N LYS A 244 11.98 6.68 10.38
CA LYS A 244 12.73 5.54 10.94
C LYS A 244 13.93 6.01 11.76
N ALA A 245 14.63 7.05 11.32
CA ALA A 245 15.74 7.64 12.07
C ALA A 245 15.26 8.27 13.38
N VAL A 246 14.18 9.07 13.35
CA VAL A 246 13.57 9.65 14.56
C VAL A 246 13.16 8.56 15.53
N PHE A 247 12.44 7.52 15.06
CA PHE A 247 12.03 6.39 15.90
C PHE A 247 13.21 5.71 16.61
N ARG A 248 14.31 5.44 15.88
CA ARG A 248 15.52 4.84 16.47
C ARG A 248 16.14 5.74 17.53
N ALA A 249 16.21 7.05 17.28
CA ALA A 249 16.71 8.02 18.26
C ALA A 249 15.83 8.06 19.52
N THR A 250 14.50 8.06 19.36
CA THR A 250 13.54 8.01 20.48
C THR A 250 13.69 6.72 21.28
N GLN A 251 13.85 5.58 20.63
CA GLN A 251 14.07 4.29 21.28
C GLN A 251 15.38 4.27 22.08
N LEU A 252 16.44 4.87 21.55
CA LEU A 252 17.71 5.00 22.27
C LEU A 252 17.53 5.87 23.53
N LEU A 253 16.90 7.04 23.41
CA LEU A 253 16.61 7.92 24.55
C LEU A 253 15.70 7.26 25.59
N TYR A 254 14.73 6.44 25.17
CA TYR A 254 13.90 5.68 26.11
C TYR A 254 14.71 4.71 26.96
N LYS A 255 15.76 4.11 26.38
CA LYS A 255 16.65 3.17 27.07
C LYS A 255 17.66 3.88 27.96
N THR A 256 18.24 4.98 27.50
CA THR A 256 19.36 5.66 28.19
C THR A 256 18.93 6.80 29.10
N ASN A 257 17.91 7.59 28.73
CA ASN A 257 17.51 8.80 29.45
C ASN A 257 16.00 9.13 29.29
N ARG A 258 15.16 8.41 30.06
CA ARG A 258 13.70 8.58 30.03
C ARG A 258 13.23 10.00 30.38
N ARG A 259 13.94 10.69 31.28
CA ARG A 259 13.60 12.07 31.68
C ARG A 259 13.77 13.04 30.52
N GLN A 260 14.86 12.93 29.76
CA GLN A 260 15.08 13.76 28.58
C GLN A 260 14.05 13.47 27.48
N LEU A 261 13.69 12.21 27.27
CA LEU A 261 12.62 11.85 26.33
C LEU A 261 11.28 12.48 26.73
N ALA A 262 10.90 12.40 28.01
CA ALA A 262 9.68 13.03 28.50
C ALA A 262 9.68 14.55 28.25
N ARG A 263 10.82 15.22 28.51
CA ARG A 263 10.99 16.65 28.18
C ARG A 263 10.78 16.93 26.69
N GLN A 264 11.37 16.12 25.80
CA GLN A 264 11.19 16.27 24.35
C GLN A 264 9.73 16.08 23.92
N ILE A 265 9.03 15.09 24.48
CA ILE A 265 7.60 14.83 24.18
C ILE A 265 6.73 16.01 24.64
N MET A 266 7.06 16.60 25.79
CA MET A 266 6.36 17.75 26.35
C MET A 266 6.76 19.09 25.71
N GLY A 267 7.67 19.08 24.73
CA GLY A 267 8.15 20.30 24.07
C GLY A 267 9.01 21.20 24.95
N ALA A 268 9.56 20.67 26.06
CA ALA A 268 10.44 21.43 26.92
C ALA A 268 11.80 21.67 26.21
N PRO A 269 12.40 22.87 26.35
CA PRO A 269 13.69 23.16 25.74
C PRO A 269 14.76 22.16 26.23
N ALA A 270 15.70 21.82 25.34
CA ALA A 270 16.77 20.86 25.64
C ALA A 270 17.77 21.41 26.68
N THR A 271 17.77 22.73 26.90
CA THR A 271 18.62 23.39 27.88
C THR A 271 18.03 23.26 29.28
N THR A 272 18.85 22.80 30.22
CA THR A 272 18.56 22.79 31.65
C THR A 272 18.63 24.19 32.28
N ALA A 273 19.17 25.18 31.57
CA ALA A 273 19.16 26.56 32.00
C ALA A 273 17.72 27.09 31.93
N CYS A 274 17.18 27.47 33.09
CA CYS A 274 15.91 28.16 33.18
C CYS A 274 16.05 29.50 32.44
N PRO A 275 15.18 29.84 31.47
CA PRO A 275 15.24 31.13 30.78
C PRO A 275 14.81 32.30 31.68
N LEU A 276 14.41 32.03 32.93
CA LEU A 276 14.11 33.09 33.87
C LEU A 276 15.41 33.85 34.21
N PRO A 277 15.39 35.19 34.11
CA PRO A 277 16.52 36.01 34.53
C PRO A 277 16.87 35.69 35.98
N ILE A 278 18.15 35.44 36.26
CA ILE A 278 18.69 35.19 37.61
C ILE A 278 18.29 36.32 38.59
N GLU A 279 17.96 37.50 38.08
CA GLU A 279 17.50 38.65 38.86
C GLU A 279 16.18 38.40 39.61
N LEU A 280 15.28 37.55 39.08
CA LEU A 280 14.02 37.20 39.76
C LEU A 280 14.22 36.23 40.93
N GLU A 281 15.29 35.42 40.94
CA GLU A 281 15.58 34.51 42.07
C GLU A 281 16.04 35.27 43.33
N ARG A 282 16.65 36.45 43.18
CA ARG A 282 17.06 37.28 44.34
C ARG A 282 15.88 37.97 45.04
N ALA A 283 14.79 38.22 44.32
CA ALA A 283 13.61 38.91 44.87
C ALA A 283 12.79 38.02 45.84
N PHE A 284 12.84 36.69 45.69
CA PHE A 284 12.09 35.76 46.54
C PHE A 284 12.89 35.18 47.72
N GLY A 285 14.20 35.45 47.80
CA GLY A 285 15.09 34.84 48.80
C GLY A 285 15.11 35.47 50.20
N THR A 286 14.44 36.60 50.42
CA THR A 286 14.61 37.37 51.68
C THR A 286 13.41 37.37 52.63
N SER A 287 12.26 36.77 52.29
CA SER A 287 11.01 37.00 53.03
C SER A 287 10.66 36.03 54.17
N SER A 288 11.54 35.11 54.60
CA SER A 288 11.17 34.17 55.68
C SER A 288 12.32 33.85 56.65
N ARG A 289 12.71 34.85 57.44
CA ARG A 289 13.25 34.60 58.78
C ARG A 289 12.40 35.39 59.77
N SER A 290 11.31 34.79 60.22
CA SER A 290 10.55 35.29 61.36
C SER A 290 11.44 35.21 62.60
N PRO A 291 11.55 36.28 63.42
CA PRO A 291 12.32 36.23 64.65
C PRO A 291 11.62 35.30 65.65
N ILE A 292 12.39 34.37 66.23
CA ILE A 292 11.97 33.55 67.36
C ILE A 292 11.91 34.47 68.57
N ILE A 293 10.69 34.83 68.98
CA ILE A 293 10.44 35.56 70.23
C ILE A 293 10.67 34.58 71.38
N ARG A 294 11.60 34.91 72.28
CA ARG A 294 11.84 34.21 73.55
C ARG A 294 11.06 34.87 74.67
#